data_AF-A0A7S1M6V7-F1
#
_entry.id   AF-A0A7S1M6V7-F1
#
_cell.length_a   1.000
_cell.length_b   1.000
_cell.length_c   1.000
_cell.angle_alpha   90.00
_cell.angle_beta   90.00
_cell.angle_gamma   90.00
#
_symmetry.space_group_name_H-M   'P 1'
#
loop_
_entity.id
_entity.type
_entity.pdbx_description
1 polymer ?
#
loop_
_entity_poly.entity_id
_entity_poly.type
_entity_poly.pdbx_seq_one_letter_code
_entity_poly.pdbx_strand_id
1 'polypeptide(L)'
;VMRSSYFCSAINILDFGLIAADVTSETMVALGHELVPSFLIILRVVRLSRLFRTVKALVKFPQLALLVKGFINSLSAVAYGVAFMSLNLLFWSVGAVYFVHPVNARVALAGKYVGCERCERAFETVMESALTFVQQIICGDSWGLMTIPIINES
;
A
#
# COMPACT_ATOMS: atom_id res chain seq x y z
N VAL A 1 5.07 -41.05 -9.18
CA VAL A 1 6.17 -40.07 -9.00
C VAL A 1 5.77 -38.63 -9.38
N MET A 2 5.00 -38.38 -10.46
CA MET A 2 4.62 -37.02 -10.88
C MET A 2 3.59 -36.26 -10.02
N ARG A 3 2.90 -36.90 -9.05
CA ARG A 3 1.82 -36.25 -8.26
C ARG A 3 2.34 -35.39 -7.09
N SER A 4 3.49 -35.72 -6.52
CA SER A 4 4.04 -34.99 -5.37
C SER A 4 4.83 -33.74 -5.77
N SER A 5 5.43 -33.72 -6.98
CA SER A 5 6.14 -32.56 -7.51
C SER A 5 5.25 -31.34 -7.75
N TYR A 6 3.93 -31.53 -7.89
CA TYR A 6 2.98 -30.43 -8.06
C TYR A 6 2.96 -29.50 -6.83
N PHE A 7 2.99 -30.09 -5.63
CA PHE A 7 2.97 -29.35 -4.36
C PHE A 7 4.33 -28.78 -3.93
N CYS A 8 5.41 -29.03 -4.69
CA CYS A 8 6.71 -28.40 -4.44
C CYS A 8 6.93 -27.12 -5.26
N SER A 9 6.13 -26.88 -6.31
CA SER A 9 6.26 -25.67 -7.14
C SER A 9 5.40 -24.55 -6.57
N ALA A 10 6.04 -23.46 -6.13
CA ALA A 10 5.36 -22.27 -5.58
C ALA A 10 4.30 -21.70 -6.56
N ILE A 11 4.57 -21.77 -7.87
CA ILE A 11 3.63 -21.29 -8.90
C ILE A 11 2.37 -22.16 -8.95
N ASN A 12 2.49 -23.47 -8.76
CA ASN A 12 1.36 -24.39 -8.78
C ASN A 12 0.52 -24.29 -7.50
N ILE A 13 1.15 -24.07 -6.35
CA ILE A 13 0.45 -23.83 -5.08
C ILE A 13 -0.35 -22.53 -5.15
N LEU A 14 0.24 -21.45 -5.68
CA LEU A 14 -0.44 -20.18 -5.89
C LEU A 14 -1.62 -20.32 -6.88
N ASP A 15 -1.44 -21.06 -7.97
CA ASP A 15 -2.48 -21.32 -8.98
C ASP A 15 -3.66 -22.10 -8.37
N PHE A 16 -3.37 -23.14 -7.60
CA PHE A 16 -4.39 -23.93 -6.90
C PHE A 16 -5.14 -23.08 -5.87
N GLY A 17 -4.43 -22.29 -5.07
CA GLY A 17 -5.05 -21.38 -4.09
C GLY A 17 -5.95 -20.33 -4.75
N LEU A 18 -5.55 -19.81 -5.92
CA LEU A 18 -6.31 -18.80 -6.65
C LEU A 18 -7.57 -19.39 -7.30
N ILE A 19 -7.47 -20.60 -7.87
CA ILE A 19 -8.63 -21.32 -8.41
C ILE A 19 -9.59 -21.71 -7.27
N ALA A 20 -9.08 -22.18 -6.13
CA ALA A 20 -9.90 -22.50 -4.97
C ALA A 20 -10.62 -21.25 -4.43
N ALA A 21 -9.93 -20.12 -4.30
CA ALA A 21 -10.53 -18.85 -3.86
C ALA A 21 -11.64 -18.39 -4.82
N ASP A 22 -11.41 -18.47 -6.13
CA ASP A 22 -12.39 -18.11 -7.16
C ASP A 22 -13.64 -19.00 -7.09
N VAL A 23 -13.45 -20.33 -7.01
CA VAL A 23 -14.56 -21.30 -6.87
C VAL A 23 -15.35 -21.05 -5.58
N THR A 24 -14.67 -20.91 -4.45
CA THR A 24 -15.34 -20.65 -3.17
C THR A 24 -16.16 -19.36 -3.20
N SER A 25 -15.64 -18.32 -3.87
CA SER A 25 -16.34 -17.04 -4.00
C SER A 25 -17.63 -17.15 -4.81
N GLU A 26 -17.61 -17.85 -5.95
CA GLU A 26 -18.78 -18.05 -6.81
C GLU A 26 -19.80 -18.99 -6.15
N THR A 27 -19.36 -20.04 -5.45
CA THR A 27 -20.26 -20.96 -4.73
C THR A 27 -20.94 -20.28 -3.53
N MET A 28 -20.24 -19.40 -2.81
CA MET A 28 -20.83 -18.68 -1.68
C MET A 28 -21.89 -17.66 -2.12
N VAL A 29 -21.67 -16.99 -3.26
CA VAL A 29 -22.66 -16.09 -3.87
C VAL A 29 -23.89 -16.89 -4.35
N ALA A 30 -23.69 -18.04 -4.98
CA ALA A 30 -24.78 -18.89 -5.48
C ALA A 30 -25.67 -19.47 -4.36
N LEU A 31 -25.13 -19.65 -3.15
CA LEU A 31 -25.87 -20.17 -1.98
C LEU A 31 -26.67 -19.09 -1.22
N GLY A 32 -26.73 -17.84 -1.71
CA GLY A 32 -27.68 -16.83 -1.22
C GLY A 32 -27.35 -16.21 0.15
N HIS A 33 -26.12 -16.36 0.67
CA HIS A 33 -25.68 -15.69 1.89
C HIS A 33 -25.35 -14.20 1.63
N GLU A 34 -26.36 -13.36 1.39
CA GLU A 34 -26.20 -11.92 1.14
C GLU A 34 -25.93 -11.06 2.39
N LEU A 35 -25.79 -11.65 3.58
CA LEU A 35 -26.06 -10.91 4.83
C LEU A 35 -24.85 -10.29 5.56
N VAL A 36 -23.62 -10.24 5.01
CA VAL A 36 -22.51 -9.55 5.72
C VAL A 36 -21.68 -8.61 4.82
N PRO A 37 -21.63 -7.29 5.13
CA PRO A 37 -20.90 -6.30 4.33
C PRO A 37 -19.38 -6.56 4.27
N SER A 38 -18.79 -7.20 5.27
CA SER A 38 -17.37 -7.58 5.28
C SER A 38 -17.02 -8.61 4.20
N PHE A 39 -17.94 -9.52 3.86
CA PHE A 39 -17.70 -10.53 2.82
C PHE A 39 -17.69 -9.92 1.41
N LEU A 40 -18.44 -8.84 1.17
CA LEU A 40 -18.45 -8.15 -0.13
C LEU A 40 -17.08 -7.53 -0.46
N ILE A 41 -16.35 -7.03 0.54
CA ILE A 41 -14.99 -6.49 0.35
C ILE A 41 -14.02 -7.61 -0.06
N ILE A 42 -14.11 -8.77 0.60
CA ILE A 42 -13.27 -9.94 0.30
C ILE A 42 -13.57 -10.45 -1.12
N LEU A 43 -14.84 -10.51 -1.52
CA LEU A 43 -15.23 -10.90 -2.88
C LEU A 43 -14.67 -9.95 -3.95
N ARG A 44 -14.60 -8.64 -3.68
CA ARG A 44 -13.96 -7.67 -4.58
C ARG A 44 -12.46 -7.94 -4.74
N VAL A 45 -11.77 -8.25 -3.64
CA VAL A 45 -10.33 -8.60 -3.67
C VAL A 45 -10.09 -9.93 -4.39
N VAL A 46 -10.93 -10.94 -4.16
CA VAL A 46 -10.85 -12.23 -4.87
C VAL A 46 -11.10 -12.06 -6.37
N ARG A 47 -12.01 -11.16 -6.78
CA ARG A 47 -12.18 -10.83 -8.20
C ARG A 47 -10.92 -10.20 -8.82
N LEU A 48 -10.18 -9.37 -8.07
CA LEU A 48 -8.89 -8.83 -8.53
C LEU A 48 -7.83 -9.92 -8.67
N SER A 49 -7.93 -11.04 -7.94
CA SER A 49 -6.99 -12.16 -8.08
C SER A 49 -6.97 -12.74 -9.51
N ARG A 50 -8.07 -12.60 -10.27
CA ARG A 50 -8.14 -13.03 -11.67
C ARG A 50 -7.11 -12.33 -12.56
N LEU A 51 -6.66 -11.12 -12.20
CA LEU A 51 -5.59 -10.40 -12.91
C LEU A 51 -4.25 -11.16 -12.90
N PHE A 52 -3.98 -11.97 -11.87
CA PHE A 52 -2.79 -12.82 -11.85
C PHE A 52 -2.83 -13.90 -12.94
N ARG A 53 -4.02 -14.35 -13.36
CA ARG A 53 -4.14 -15.25 -14.53
C ARG A 53 -3.64 -14.58 -15.80
N THR A 54 -3.94 -13.29 -15.97
CA THR A 54 -3.44 -12.49 -17.09
C THR A 54 -1.92 -12.38 -17.04
N VAL A 55 -1.33 -12.11 -15.87
CA VAL A 55 0.13 -12.09 -15.68
C VAL A 55 0.77 -13.44 -16.06
N LYS A 56 0.12 -14.57 -15.73
CA LYS A 56 0.58 -15.90 -16.14
C LYS A 56 0.51 -16.11 -17.66
N ALA A 57 -0.50 -15.54 -18.32
CA ALA A 57 -0.59 -15.55 -19.79
C ALA A 57 0.55 -14.74 -20.43
N LEU A 58 0.97 -13.63 -19.80
CA LEU A 58 2.11 -12.83 -20.25
C LEU A 58 3.45 -13.60 -20.19
N VAL A 59 3.62 -14.49 -19.20
CA VAL A 59 4.83 -15.33 -19.07
C VAL A 59 4.91 -16.46 -20.11
N LYS A 60 3.83 -16.74 -20.87
CA LYS A 60 3.89 -17.68 -22.01
C LYS A 60 4.70 -17.13 -23.19
N PHE A 61 4.81 -15.80 -23.30
CA PHE A 61 5.63 -15.16 -24.33
C PHE A 61 7.07 -15.01 -23.82
N PRO A 62 8.07 -15.57 -24.51
CA PRO A 62 9.46 -15.64 -24.00
C PRO A 62 10.07 -14.26 -23.75
N GLN A 63 9.75 -13.27 -24.59
CA GLN A 63 10.24 -11.89 -24.46
C GLN A 63 9.69 -11.22 -23.20
N LEU A 64 8.41 -11.42 -22.90
CA LEU A 64 7.74 -10.81 -21.75
C LEU A 64 8.05 -11.55 -20.45
N ALA A 65 8.23 -12.87 -20.51
CA ALA A 65 8.72 -13.68 -19.40
C ALA A 65 10.09 -13.22 -18.91
N LEU A 66 10.99 -12.83 -19.82
CA LEU A 66 12.30 -12.29 -19.48
C LEU A 66 12.19 -10.96 -18.73
N LEU A 67 11.30 -10.06 -19.16
CA LEU A 67 11.03 -8.80 -18.47
C LEU A 67 10.43 -9.02 -17.08
N VAL A 68 9.44 -9.91 -16.94
CA VAL A 68 8.80 -10.24 -15.66
C VAL A 68 9.81 -10.85 -14.68
N LYS A 69 10.67 -11.76 -15.15
CA LYS A 69 11.71 -12.37 -14.31
C LYS A 69 12.76 -11.33 -13.87
N GLY A 70 13.15 -10.42 -14.76
CA GLY A 70 14.01 -9.29 -14.42
C GLY A 70 13.40 -8.38 -13.36
N PHE A 71 12.11 -8.05 -13.51
CA PHE A 71 11.36 -7.26 -12.53
C PHE A 71 11.29 -7.94 -11.16
N ILE A 72 10.92 -9.23 -11.10
CA ILE A 72 10.83 -9.98 -9.84
C ILE A 72 12.19 -10.02 -9.13
N ASN A 73 13.28 -10.24 -9.88
CA ASN A 73 14.61 -10.26 -9.30
C ASN A 73 15.00 -8.89 -8.70
N SER A 74 14.68 -7.80 -9.41
CA SER A 74 14.93 -6.43 -8.91
C SER A 74 14.09 -6.05 -7.68
N LEU A 75 12.93 -6.70 -7.48
CA LEU A 75 12.02 -6.38 -6.39
C LEU A 75 12.65 -6.65 -5.02
N SER A 76 13.54 -7.64 -4.92
CA SER A 76 14.29 -7.91 -3.68
C SER A 76 15.15 -6.72 -3.25
N ALA A 77 15.89 -6.12 -4.19
CA ALA A 77 16.70 -4.93 -3.94
C ALA A 77 15.83 -3.70 -3.59
N VAL A 78 14.75 -3.50 -4.35
CA VAL A 78 13.78 -2.42 -4.08
C VAL A 78 13.15 -2.58 -2.69
N ALA A 79 12.84 -3.80 -2.27
CA ALA A 79 12.25 -4.06 -0.96
C ALA A 79 13.16 -3.61 0.19
N TYR A 80 14.47 -3.83 0.10
CA TYR A 80 15.42 -3.29 1.09
C TYR A 80 15.44 -1.76 1.10
N GLY A 81 15.39 -1.13 -0.07
CA GLY A 81 15.32 0.33 -0.18
C GLY A 81 14.05 0.90 0.44
N VAL A 82 12.89 0.29 0.16
CA VAL A 82 11.61 0.68 0.75
C VAL A 82 11.63 0.48 2.27
N ALA A 83 12.15 -0.65 2.76
CA ALA A 83 12.25 -0.91 4.19
C ALA A 83 13.13 0.12 4.91
N PHE A 84 14.31 0.43 4.35
CA PHE A 84 15.20 1.45 4.91
C PHE A 84 14.55 2.84 4.90
N MET A 85 13.89 3.21 3.80
CA MET A 85 13.18 4.48 3.68
C MET A 85 12.02 4.58 4.68
N SER A 86 11.22 3.53 4.84
CA SER A 86 10.12 3.49 5.82
C SER A 86 10.64 3.64 7.25
N LEU A 87 11.75 2.99 7.61
CA LEU A 87 12.38 3.14 8.92
C LEU A 87 12.89 4.58 9.13
N ASN A 88 13.49 5.18 8.12
CA ASN A 88 13.96 6.56 8.19
C ASN A 88 12.80 7.54 8.37
N LEU A 89 11.70 7.37 7.63
CA LEU A 89 10.51 8.19 7.80
C LEU A 89 9.91 8.03 9.20
N LEU A 90 9.83 6.81 9.73
CA LEU A 90 9.34 6.59 11.10
C LEU A 90 10.23 7.26 12.16
N PHE A 91 11.55 7.22 11.99
CA PHE A 91 12.47 7.94 12.88
C PHE A 91 12.19 9.45 12.88
N TRP A 92 12.06 10.05 11.69
CA TRP A 92 11.73 11.48 11.58
C TRP A 92 10.31 11.79 12.05
N SER A 93 9.35 10.88 11.90
CA SER A 93 7.99 11.04 12.41
C SER A 93 7.95 11.18 13.92
N VAL A 94 8.77 10.43 14.66
CA VAL A 94 8.89 10.61 16.11
C VAL A 94 9.38 12.02 16.42
N GLY A 95 10.44 12.48 15.76
CA GLY A 95 10.94 13.85 15.91
C GLY A 95 9.90 14.91 15.56
N ALA A 96 9.13 14.70 14.50
CA ALA A 96 8.12 15.64 14.05
C ALA A 96 6.98 15.83 15.06
N VAL A 97 6.55 14.76 15.73
CA VAL A 97 5.55 14.86 16.80
C VAL A 97 6.06 15.71 17.96
N TYR A 98 7.35 15.60 18.33
CA TYR A 98 7.91 16.38 19.43
C TYR A 98 8.20 17.83 19.06
N PHE A 99 8.74 18.09 17.87
CA PHE A 99 9.23 19.42 17.48
C PHE A 99 8.29 20.19 16.57
N VAL A 100 7.68 19.52 15.59
CA VAL A 100 6.87 20.16 14.54
C VAL A 100 5.42 20.31 14.97
N HIS A 101 4.84 19.32 15.64
CA HIS A 101 3.47 19.38 16.15
C HIS A 101 3.13 20.64 16.96
N PRO A 102 3.93 21.10 17.95
CA PRO A 102 3.59 22.30 18.71
C PRO A 102 3.62 23.58 17.86
N VAL A 103 4.42 23.63 16.79
CA VAL A 103 4.41 24.75 15.84
C VAL A 103 3.17 24.64 14.95
N ASN A 104 2.89 23.43 14.45
CA ASN A 104 1.70 23.14 13.64
C ASN A 104 0.40 23.51 14.33
N ALA A 105 0.27 23.20 15.62
CA ALA A 105 -0.90 23.55 16.43
C ALA A 105 -1.09 25.07 16.54
N ARG A 106 0.01 25.84 16.70
CA ARG A 106 -0.04 27.31 16.72
C ARG A 106 -0.48 27.89 15.37
N VAL A 107 0.05 27.36 14.27
CA VAL A 107 -0.32 27.73 12.90
C VAL A 107 -1.80 27.44 12.63
N ALA A 108 -2.30 26.30 13.10
CA ALA A 108 -3.70 25.91 12.97
C ALA A 108 -4.63 26.84 13.76
N LEU A 109 -4.28 27.15 15.02
CA LEU A 109 -5.02 28.10 15.85
C LEU A 109 -5.05 29.52 15.25
N ALA A 110 -3.98 29.91 14.54
CA ALA A 110 -3.93 31.17 13.81
C ALA A 110 -4.78 31.17 12.52
N GLY A 111 -5.42 30.05 12.16
CA GLY A 111 -6.27 29.93 10.97
C GLY A 111 -5.51 30.05 9.65
N LYS A 112 -4.20 29.76 9.64
CA LYS A 112 -3.35 29.93 8.45
C LYS A 112 -3.52 28.83 7.40
N TYR A 113 -4.20 27.73 7.74
CA TYR A 113 -4.52 26.67 6.79
C TYR A 113 -5.76 27.01 5.97
N VAL A 114 -5.57 27.25 4.67
CA VAL A 114 -6.67 27.51 3.72
C VAL A 114 -6.97 26.24 2.94
N GLY A 115 -8.20 25.72 3.07
CA GLY A 115 -8.68 24.58 2.27
C GLY A 115 -8.07 23.23 2.65
N CYS A 116 -7.49 23.08 3.84
CA CYS A 116 -6.88 21.83 4.29
C CYS A 116 -7.47 21.33 5.61
N GLU A 117 -8.31 20.29 5.54
CA GLU A 117 -8.94 19.68 6.72
C GLU A 117 -7.97 18.79 7.53
N ARG A 118 -6.96 18.19 6.88
CA ARG A 118 -6.00 17.30 7.56
C ARG A 118 -4.79 18.03 8.17
N CYS A 119 -4.51 19.27 7.77
CA CYS A 119 -3.25 19.95 8.11
C CYS A 119 -3.08 20.18 9.62
N GLU A 120 -4.15 20.45 10.36
CA GLU A 120 -4.11 20.63 11.81
C GLU A 120 -3.60 19.38 12.55
N ARG A 121 -4.03 18.19 12.12
CA ARG A 121 -3.66 16.90 12.74
C ARG A 121 -2.47 16.19 12.10
N ALA A 122 -1.85 16.80 11.10
CA ALA A 122 -0.80 16.18 10.27
C ALA A 122 0.42 15.69 11.06
N PHE A 123 0.68 16.25 12.24
CA PHE A 123 1.79 15.88 13.12
C PHE A 123 1.34 15.44 14.53
N GLU A 124 0.06 15.16 14.74
CA GLU A 124 -0.49 14.82 16.07
C GLU A 124 0.01 13.47 16.59
N THR A 125 0.17 12.49 15.70
CA THR A 125 0.68 11.17 16.04
C THR A 125 1.83 10.77 15.10
N VAL A 126 2.61 9.75 15.50
CA VAL A 126 3.71 9.23 14.69
C VAL A 126 3.19 8.71 13.34
N MET A 127 2.00 8.08 13.32
CA MET A 127 1.41 7.56 12.09
C MET A 127 0.91 8.69 11.19
N GLU A 128 0.26 9.71 11.75
CA GLU A 128 -0.15 10.89 10.97
C GLU A 128 1.07 11.63 10.39
N SER A 129 2.15 11.77 11.17
CA SER A 129 3.41 12.36 10.72
C SER A 129 4.07 11.53 9.62
N ALA A 130 4.05 10.20 9.76
CA ALA A 130 4.59 9.29 8.73
C ALA A 130 3.79 9.39 7.43
N LEU A 131 2.46 9.45 7.51
CA LEU A 131 1.59 9.65 6.35
C LEU A 131 1.88 11.00 5.68
N THR A 132 2.07 12.05 6.47
CA THR A 132 2.43 13.39 5.98
C THR A 132 3.77 13.37 5.25
N PHE A 133 4.79 12.71 5.80
CA PHE A 133 6.07 12.58 5.12
C PHE A 133 6.00 11.72 3.85
N VAL A 134 5.20 10.65 3.84
CA VAL A 134 4.97 9.89 2.60
C VAL A 134 4.32 10.78 1.54
N GLN A 135 3.28 11.54 1.90
CA GLN A 135 2.59 12.42 0.95
C GLN A 135 3.51 13.53 0.42
N GLN A 136 4.27 14.18 1.30
CA GLN A 136 5.09 15.34 0.91
C GLN A 136 6.42 14.96 0.27
N ILE A 137 7.13 13.97 0.83
CA ILE A 137 8.50 13.62 0.39
C ILE A 137 8.47 12.61 -0.76
N ILE A 138 7.60 11.59 -0.67
CA ILE A 138 7.54 10.54 -1.69
C ILE A 138 6.57 10.92 -2.80
N CYS A 139 5.34 11.32 -2.47
CA CYS A 139 4.33 11.65 -3.47
C CYS A 139 4.48 13.08 -4.02
N GLY A 140 5.21 13.97 -3.33
CA GLY A 140 5.40 15.37 -3.75
C GLY A 140 4.11 16.22 -3.67
N ASP A 141 3.12 15.79 -2.91
CA ASP A 141 1.80 16.42 -2.85
C ASP A 141 1.73 17.47 -1.74
N SER A 142 1.06 18.59 -2.03
CA SER A 142 0.56 19.57 -1.05
C SER A 142 1.60 20.10 -0.06
N TRP A 143 2.90 20.06 -0.43
CA TRP A 143 4.00 20.53 0.40
C TRP A 143 3.87 22.01 0.74
N GLY A 144 3.52 22.85 -0.24
CA GLY A 144 3.41 24.30 -0.07
C GLY A 144 2.27 24.73 0.85
N LEU A 145 1.17 23.97 0.91
CA LEU A 145 0.00 24.30 1.73
C LEU A 145 0.26 24.07 3.22
N MET A 146 1.10 23.09 3.56
CA MET A 146 1.36 22.70 4.95
C MET A 146 2.71 23.22 5.46
N THR A 147 3.77 23.13 4.65
CA THR A 147 5.14 23.38 5.12
C THR A 147 5.47 24.86 5.18
N ILE A 148 4.98 25.67 4.23
CA ILE A 148 5.26 27.12 4.19
C ILE A 148 4.70 27.84 5.44
N PRO A 149 3.45 27.62 5.87
CA PRO A 149 2.92 28.24 7.09
C PRO A 149 3.71 27.87 8.35
N ILE A 150 4.22 26.63 8.44
CA ILE A 150 5.04 26.17 9.56
C ILE A 150 6.40 26.85 9.57
N ILE A 151 7.08 26.93 8.41
CA ILE A 151 8.39 27.59 8.28
C ILE A 151 8.30 29.09 8.60
N ASN A 152 7.21 29.74 8.21
CA ASN A 152 7.03 31.17 8.48
C ASN A 152 6.73 31.47 9.97
N GLU A 153 6.41 30.46 10.78
CA GLU A 153 6.10 30.57 12.21
C GLU A 153 7.20 29.97 13.12
N SER A 154 8.21 29.32 12.53
CA SER A 154 9.38 28.77 13.24
C SER A 154 10.50 29.78 13.37
#